data_AF-A0A317YKW6-F1
#
_entry.id   AF-A0A317YKW6-F1
#
_cell.length_a   1.000
_cell.length_b   1.000
_cell.length_c   1.000
_cell.angle_alpha   90.00
_cell.angle_beta   90.00
_cell.angle_gamma   90.00
#
_symmetry.space_group_name_H-M   'P 1'
#
loop_
_entity.id
_entity.type
_entity.pdbx_description
1 polymer ?
#
loop_
_entity_poly.entity_id
_entity_poly.type
_entity_poly.pdbx_seq_one_letter_code
_entity_poly.pdbx_strand_id
1 'polypeptide(L)'
;LVLNDTRVMPARLFGLKEETGAKVEMLMLTQIEGNDWEVLLKPAKRIKVGNKLNFGNGKIIAECIKEMDQGGRIMRLHYEGIL
;
A
#
# COMPACT_ATOMS: atom_id res chain seq x y z
N LEU A 1 17.46 -23.42 -10.66
CA LEU A 1 17.03 -22.81 -9.38
C LEU A 1 16.20 -21.59 -9.71
N VAL A 2 14.91 -21.59 -9.38
CA VAL A 2 14.11 -20.35 -9.41
C VAL A 2 14.21 -19.76 -8.02
N LEU A 3 15.09 -18.78 -7.84
CA LEU A 3 15.12 -17.93 -6.65
C LEU A 3 13.92 -17.00 -6.74
N ASN A 4 12.81 -17.43 -6.15
CA ASN A 4 11.67 -16.56 -5.95
C ASN A 4 11.89 -15.82 -4.63
N ASP A 5 12.80 -14.83 -4.62
CA ASP A 5 13.00 -13.88 -3.51
C ASP A 5 11.87 -12.84 -3.45
N THR A 6 10.64 -13.26 -3.72
CA THR A 6 9.45 -12.43 -3.55
C THR A 6 9.05 -12.50 -2.09
N ARG A 7 9.50 -11.51 -1.30
CA ARG A 7 9.00 -11.29 0.06
C ARG A 7 7.48 -11.28 0.05
N VAL A 8 6.91 -12.24 0.74
CA VAL A 8 5.46 -12.35 0.88
C VAL A 8 4.99 -11.25 1.82
N MET A 9 4.54 -10.13 1.26
CA MET A 9 3.81 -9.13 2.04
C MET A 9 2.44 -9.68 2.46
N PRO A 10 1.94 -9.33 3.65
CA PRO A 10 0.60 -9.74 4.07
C PRO A 10 -0.43 -9.27 3.05
N ALA A 11 -1.35 -10.16 2.66
CA ALA A 11 -2.39 -9.82 1.69
C ALA A 11 -3.23 -8.62 2.16
N ARG A 12 -3.42 -8.40 3.47
CA ARG A 12 -4.16 -7.25 4.02
C ARG A 12 -3.37 -6.49 5.06
N LEU A 13 -3.35 -5.18 4.92
CA LEU A 13 -2.75 -4.22 5.85
C LEU A 13 -3.84 -3.27 6.37
N PHE A 14 -3.81 -3.00 7.68
CA PHE A 14 -4.69 -2.04 8.34
C PHE A 14 -3.88 -0.87 8.86
N GLY A 15 -4.22 0.33 8.41
CA GLY A 15 -3.44 1.52 8.67
C GLY A 15 -4.30 2.77 8.81
N LEU A 16 -3.62 3.89 8.92
CA LEU A 16 -4.23 5.20 9.10
C LEU A 16 -3.78 6.14 7.99
N LYS A 17 -4.70 6.94 7.44
CA LYS A 17 -4.31 8.06 6.57
C LYS A 17 -3.53 9.08 7.40
N GLU A 18 -2.31 9.42 7.00
CA GLU A 18 -1.41 10.26 7.81
C GLU A 18 -2.02 11.63 8.13
N GLU A 19 -2.69 12.23 7.16
CA GLU A 19 -3.27 13.57 7.29
C GLU A 19 -4.43 13.64 8.28
N THR A 20 -5.27 12.60 8.38
CA THR A 20 -6.55 12.67 9.10
C THR A 20 -6.73 11.61 10.17
N GLY A 21 -5.83 10.62 10.28
CA GLY A 21 -5.98 9.47 11.16
C GLY A 21 -7.13 8.53 10.78
N ALA A 22 -7.74 8.70 9.60
CA ALA A 22 -8.83 7.84 9.15
C ALA A 22 -8.34 6.40 8.94
N LYS A 23 -9.07 5.42 9.48
CA LYS A 23 -8.77 4.00 9.29
C LYS A 23 -8.96 3.59 7.83
N VAL A 24 -7.99 2.85 7.31
CA VAL A 24 -8.00 2.30 5.96
C VAL A 24 -7.53 0.86 5.99
N GLU A 25 -8.28 0.00 5.32
CA GLU A 25 -7.85 -1.36 4.97
C GLU A 25 -7.28 -1.34 3.55
N MET A 26 -6.14 -2.00 3.36
CA MET A 26 -5.44 -2.14 2.09
C MET A 26 -5.23 -3.62 1.78
N LEU A 27 -5.82 -4.10 0.70
CA LEU A 27 -5.60 -5.45 0.17
C LEU A 27 -4.57 -5.36 -0.96
N MET A 28 -3.42 -5.99 -0.75
CA MET A 28 -2.34 -6.10 -1.74
C MET A 28 -2.76 -7.09 -2.83
N LEU A 29 -2.62 -6.70 -4.10
CA LEU A 29 -2.92 -7.56 -5.25
C LEU A 29 -1.63 -8.01 -5.95
N THR A 30 -1.01 -7.11 -6.71
CA THR A 30 0.09 -7.43 -7.62
C THR A 30 1.22 -6.43 -7.43
N GLN A 31 2.45 -6.92 -7.29
CA GLN A 31 3.63 -6.06 -7.36
C GLN A 31 3.89 -5.72 -8.82
N ILE A 32 4.02 -4.43 -9.12
CA ILE A 32 4.28 -3.96 -10.49
C ILE A 32 5.78 -3.90 -10.73
N GLU A 33 6.45 -2.91 -10.15
CA GLU A 33 7.89 -2.70 -10.31
C GLU A 33 8.45 -2.06 -9.04
N GLY A 34 9.62 -2.52 -8.60
CA GLY A 34 10.25 -2.00 -7.38
C GLY A 34 9.32 -2.13 -6.17
N ASN A 35 8.93 -1.00 -5.59
CA ASN A 35 8.03 -0.94 -4.43
C ASN A 35 6.61 -0.48 -4.78
N ASP A 36 6.22 -0.54 -6.06
CA ASP A 36 4.88 -0.16 -6.50
C ASP A 36 3.97 -1.37 -6.53
N TRP A 37 2.80 -1.22 -5.91
CA TRP A 37 1.83 -2.29 -5.76
C TRP A 37 0.45 -1.84 -6.19
N GLU A 38 -0.20 -2.72 -6.93
CA GLU A 38 -1.63 -2.67 -7.15
C GLU A 38 -2.36 -3.10 -5.88
N VAL A 39 -3.30 -2.30 -5.41
CA VAL A 39 -4.06 -2.56 -4.18
C VAL A 39 -5.53 -2.20 -4.33
N LEU A 40 -6.37 -2.80 -3.48
CA LEU A 40 -7.74 -2.36 -3.20
C LEU A 40 -7.80 -1.71 -1.82
N LEU A 41 -8.47 -0.56 -1.74
CA LEU A 41 -8.60 0.19 -0.49
C LEU A 41 -10.05 0.22 0.01
N LYS A 42 -10.21 0.21 1.33
CA LYS A 42 -11.51 0.43 1.99
C LYS A 42 -11.35 1.40 3.16
N PRO A 43 -11.88 2.64 3.07
CA PRO A 43 -12.61 3.25 1.93
C PRO A 43 -11.70 3.90 0.86
N ALA A 44 -11.65 3.35 -0.36
CA ALA A 44 -10.84 3.88 -1.46
C ALA A 44 -11.11 5.33 -1.86
N LYS A 45 -12.38 5.78 -1.83
CA LYS A 45 -12.77 7.12 -2.29
C LYS A 45 -12.06 8.26 -1.55
N ARG A 46 -11.60 8.00 -0.32
CA ARG A 46 -10.92 8.99 0.53
C ARG A 46 -9.42 9.10 0.24
N ILE A 47 -8.88 8.21 -0.57
CA ILE A 47 -7.45 8.11 -0.85
C ILE A 47 -7.19 8.58 -2.27
N LYS A 48 -6.49 9.70 -2.35
CA LYS A 48 -6.13 10.44 -3.56
C LYS A 48 -4.63 10.38 -3.80
N VAL A 49 -4.21 10.68 -5.03
CA VAL A 49 -2.79 10.77 -5.37
C VAL A 49 -2.07 11.72 -4.40
N GLY A 50 -0.89 11.32 -3.92
CA GLY A 50 -0.10 12.01 -2.90
C GLY A 50 -0.53 11.73 -1.46
N ASN A 51 -1.68 11.08 -1.20
CA ASN A 51 -2.03 10.67 0.16
C ASN A 51 -1.15 9.53 0.63
N LYS A 52 -0.76 9.59 1.89
CA LYS A 52 0.05 8.57 2.57
C LYS A 52 -0.76 7.82 3.60
N LEU A 53 -0.53 6.52 3.65
CA LEU A 53 -1.10 5.60 4.62
C LEU A 53 0.03 5.03 5.47
N ASN A 54 -0.12 5.12 6.79
CA ASN A 54 0.82 4.59 7.75
C ASN A 54 0.30 3.25 8.28
N PHE A 55 1.15 2.23 8.22
CA PHE A 55 0.87 0.88 8.71
C PHE A 55 1.91 0.46 9.74
N GLY A 56 1.45 -0.27 10.77
CA GLY A 56 2.32 -0.86 11.78
C GLY A 56 3.13 0.15 12.57
N ASN A 57 2.56 1.33 12.87
CA ASN A 57 3.20 2.44 13.60
C ASN A 57 4.44 3.01 12.89
N GLY A 58 4.35 3.28 11.59
CA GLY A 58 5.40 3.90 10.79
C GLY A 58 6.39 2.93 10.16
N LYS A 59 6.20 1.62 10.35
CA LYS A 59 7.06 0.59 9.73
C LYS A 59 6.92 0.56 8.22
N ILE A 60 5.72 0.80 7.72
CA ILE A 60 5.43 0.87 6.28
C ILE A 60 4.60 2.12 6.03
N ILE A 61 5.05 2.93 5.09
CA ILE A 61 4.30 4.06 4.55
C ILE A 61 3.94 3.73 3.10
N ALA A 62 2.67 3.80 2.75
CA ALA A 62 2.20 3.62 1.38
C ALA A 62 1.73 4.96 0.81
N GLU A 63 2.37 5.44 -0.25
CA GLU A 63 1.97 6.64 -0.96
C GLU A 63 1.13 6.29 -2.18
N CYS A 64 -0.05 6.90 -2.32
CA CYS A 64 -0.88 6.71 -3.50
C CYS A 64 -0.27 7.48 -4.69
N ILE A 65 0.22 6.77 -5.69
CA ILE A 65 0.81 7.38 -6.89
C ILE A 65 -0.16 7.40 -8.07
N LYS A 66 -1.20 6.54 -8.07
CA LYS A 66 -2.20 6.50 -9.14
C LYS A 66 -3.57 6.03 -8.64
N GLU A 67 -4.63 6.69 -9.11
CA GLU A 67 -6.00 6.20 -9.00
C GLU A 67 -6.33 5.26 -10.16
N MET A 68 -6.97 4.13 -9.87
CA MET A 68 -7.52 3.23 -10.87
C MET A 68 -9.04 3.10 -10.70
N ASP A 69 -9.66 2.41 -11.65
CA ASP A 69 -11.07 2.10 -11.63
C ASP A 69 -11.44 1.16 -10.48
N GLN A 70 -12.74 1.12 -10.15
CA GLN A 70 -13.33 0.19 -9.18
C GLN A 70 -12.70 0.19 -7.78
N GLY A 71 -12.06 1.30 -7.37
CA GLY A 71 -11.47 1.45 -6.03
C GLY A 71 -10.05 0.91 -5.92
N GLY A 72 -9.44 0.52 -7.03
CA GLY A 72 -8.02 0.18 -7.09
C GLY A 72 -7.12 1.41 -7.02
N ARG A 73 -5.93 1.24 -6.48
CA ARG A 73 -4.85 2.24 -6.45
C ARG A 73 -3.51 1.58 -6.77
N ILE A 74 -2.59 2.38 -7.30
CA ILE A 74 -1.17 2.04 -7.22
C ILE A 74 -0.58 2.77 -6.03
N MET A 75 0.01 1.99 -5.12
CA MET A 75 0.66 2.48 -3.92
C MET A 75 2.15 2.18 -3.98
N ARG A 76 2.99 3.19 -3.74
CA ARG A 76 4.42 3.04 -3.54
C ARG A 76 4.70 2.81 -2.06
N LEU A 77 5.39 1.71 -1.73
CA LEU A 77 5.73 1.37 -0.36
C LEU A 77 7.12 1.91 0.01
N HIS A 78 7.18 2.52 1.19
CA HIS A 78 8.39 2.99 1.85
C HIS A 78 8.53 2.26 3.18
N TYR A 79 9.64 1.58 3.37
CA TYR A 79 9.97 0.85 4.60
C TYR A 79 11.49 0.85 4.77
N GLU A 80 11.97 1.06 6.00
CA GLU A 80 13.39 0.97 6.32
C GLU A 80 13.71 -0.46 6.77
N GLY A 81 14.25 -1.27 5.86
CA GLY A 81 14.73 -2.60 6.19
C GLY A 81 14.78 -3.56 5.00
N ILE A 82 15.65 -4.56 5.12
CA ILE A 82 15.60 -5.80 4.34
C ILE A 82 14.48 -6.62 4.98
N LEU A 83 13.31 -6.69 4.33
CA LEU A 83 12.26 -7.67 4.62
C LEU A 83 12.81 -9.11 4.59
#